data_AF-X0X8Q0-F1
#
_entry.id   AF-X0X8Q0-F1
#
_cell.length_a   1.000
_cell.length_b   1.000
_cell.length_c   1.000
_cell.angle_alpha   90.00
_cell.angle_beta   90.00
_cell.angle_gamma   90.00
#
_symmetry.space_group_name_H-M   'P 1'
#
loop_
_entity.id
_entity.type
_entity.pdbx_description
1 polymer ?
#
loop_
_entity_poly.entity_id
_entity_poly.type
_entity_poly.pdbx_seq_one_letter_code
_entity_poly.pdbx_strand_id
1 'polypeptide(L)'
;LTRIIPRQEGLAYDKAHEKPELALVNVYQQYDGYPEYMAVEYAKWLEGLSIGNGLGRDPELNKYANGVGCFAAQFIKHFKDRPGGLYLSPIDDDYGWADYVYTLFPKEGEETYMSIYDTYDKDVIFVGKPDAVLKKYNKKELV
;
A
#
# COMPACT_ATOMS: atom_id res chain seq x y z
N LEU A 1 0.39 -8.44 -5.19
CA LEU A 1 1.59 -7.58 -5.32
C LEU A 1 1.25 -6.23 -4.71
N THR A 2 2.15 -5.61 -3.97
CA THR A 2 1.96 -4.26 -3.42
C THR A 2 3.09 -3.37 -3.89
N ARG A 3 2.72 -2.23 -4.49
CA ARG A 3 3.63 -1.19 -4.94
C ARG A 3 3.51 0.02 -4.03
N ILE A 4 4.65 0.63 -3.69
CA ILE A 4 4.66 1.94 -3.03
C ILE A 4 5.20 2.94 -4.03
N ILE A 5 4.30 3.77 -4.57
CA ILE A 5 4.61 4.81 -5.53
C ILE A 5 4.41 6.16 -4.83
N PRO A 6 5.46 6.97 -4.61
CA PRO A 6 5.29 8.33 -4.09
C PRO A 6 4.25 9.06 -4.93
N ARG A 7 3.27 9.73 -4.32
CA ARG A 7 2.23 10.42 -5.10
C ARG A 7 2.84 11.46 -6.02
N GLN A 8 2.45 11.43 -7.30
CA GLN A 8 2.93 12.36 -8.32
C GLN A 8 1.75 13.10 -8.94
N GLU A 9 1.98 14.33 -9.38
CA GLU A 9 1.00 15.08 -10.17
C GLU A 9 0.83 14.43 -11.56
N GLY A 10 -0.40 14.39 -12.07
CA GLY A 10 -0.71 13.84 -13.39
C GLY A 10 -0.77 12.32 -13.49
N LEU A 11 -0.45 11.58 -12.42
CA LEU A 11 -0.64 10.12 -12.38
C LEU A 11 -2.08 9.77 -11.96
N ALA A 12 -2.83 9.18 -12.88
CA ALA A 12 -4.13 8.59 -12.56
C ALA A 12 -3.96 7.30 -11.73
N TYR A 13 -4.62 7.20 -10.57
CA TYR A 13 -4.40 6.11 -9.60
C TYR A 13 -4.89 4.75 -10.10
N ASP A 14 -5.89 4.75 -10.97
CA ASP A 14 -6.38 3.58 -11.69
C ASP A 14 -5.38 3.10 -12.76
N LYS A 15 -4.45 3.94 -13.21
CA LYS A 15 -3.39 3.55 -14.17
C LYS A 15 -2.03 3.28 -13.55
N ALA A 16 -1.87 3.52 -12.24
CA ALA A 16 -0.58 3.37 -11.58
C ALA A 16 -0.07 1.92 -11.49
N HIS A 17 -0.96 0.93 -11.54
CA HIS A 17 -0.57 -0.49 -11.59
C HIS A 17 0.19 -0.85 -12.89
N GLU A 18 0.18 0.02 -13.90
CA GLU A 18 0.96 -0.11 -15.14
C GLU A 18 2.30 0.64 -15.08
N LYS A 19 2.67 1.22 -13.92
CA LYS A 19 3.84 2.10 -13.74
C LYS A 19 4.84 1.60 -12.69
N PRO A 20 5.41 0.39 -12.87
CA PRO A 20 6.38 -0.15 -11.90
C PRO A 20 7.59 0.76 -11.71
N GLU A 21 8.07 1.42 -12.76
CA GLU A 21 9.25 2.29 -12.74
C GLU A 21 9.17 3.46 -11.75
N LEU A 22 7.95 3.80 -11.29
CA LEU A 22 7.71 4.85 -10.30
C LEU A 22 7.71 4.32 -8.86
N ALA A 23 7.76 3.00 -8.66
CA ALA A 23 7.73 2.39 -7.33
C ALA A 23 9.08 2.49 -6.63
N LEU A 24 9.05 2.75 -5.32
CA LEU A 24 10.22 2.56 -4.45
C LEU A 24 10.44 1.08 -4.13
N VAL A 25 9.36 0.31 -4.09
CA VAL A 25 9.40 -1.12 -3.78
C VAL A 25 8.18 -1.83 -4.38
N ASN A 26 8.43 -3.05 -4.85
CA ASN A 26 7.44 -4.07 -5.13
C ASN A 26 7.52 -5.16 -4.05
N VAL A 27 6.39 -5.49 -3.43
CA VAL A 27 6.30 -6.52 -2.40
C VAL A 27 5.27 -7.57 -2.83
N TYR A 28 5.73 -8.79 -3.06
CA TYR A 28 4.84 -9.92 -3.33
C TYR A 28 4.29 -10.48 -2.02
N GLN A 29 2.97 -10.66 -1.98
CA GLN A 29 2.22 -11.26 -0.87
C GLN A 29 1.86 -12.70 -1.28
N GLN A 30 2.32 -13.67 -0.50
CA GLN A 30 2.00 -15.07 -0.64
C GLN A 30 0.73 -15.39 0.14
N TYR A 31 -0.28 -15.90 -0.56
CA TYR A 31 -1.63 -16.18 -0.05
C TYR A 31 -2.38 -14.96 0.49
N ASP A 32 -3.70 -15.08 0.54
CA ASP A 32 -4.61 -14.12 1.19
C ASP A 32 -4.47 -12.68 0.69
N GLY A 33 -4.13 -12.48 -0.60
CA GLY A 33 -4.05 -11.16 -1.23
C GLY A 33 -5.39 -10.44 -1.40
N TYR A 34 -6.50 -10.99 -0.92
CA TYR A 34 -7.85 -10.47 -1.11
C TYR A 34 -8.07 -9.11 -0.42
N PRO A 35 -8.84 -8.19 -1.05
CA PRO A 35 -9.12 -6.87 -0.47
C PRO A 35 -9.76 -6.90 0.92
N GLU A 36 -10.63 -7.87 1.18
CA GLU A 36 -11.27 -8.09 2.49
C GLU A 36 -10.29 -8.39 3.62
N TYR A 37 -9.06 -8.75 3.28
CA TYR A 37 -7.99 -8.95 4.24
C TYR A 37 -6.90 -7.89 4.08
N MET A 38 -6.16 -7.89 2.96
CA MET A 38 -4.97 -7.04 2.83
C MET A 38 -5.30 -5.55 2.73
N ALA A 39 -6.35 -5.15 2.01
CA ALA A 39 -6.73 -3.74 1.96
C ALA A 39 -7.10 -3.23 3.36
N VAL A 40 -7.83 -4.05 4.13
CA VAL A 40 -8.24 -3.74 5.49
C VAL A 40 -7.02 -3.61 6.43
N GLU A 41 -6.06 -4.53 6.36
CA GLU A 41 -4.84 -4.45 7.18
C GLU A 41 -3.97 -3.25 6.82
N TYR A 42 -3.86 -2.92 5.52
CA TYR A 42 -3.19 -1.68 5.10
C TYR A 42 -3.91 -0.44 5.61
N ALA A 43 -5.24 -0.40 5.51
CA ALA A 43 -6.02 0.74 5.99
C ALA A 43 -5.87 0.96 7.50
N LYS A 44 -5.88 -0.12 8.30
CA LYS A 44 -5.63 -0.05 9.75
C LYS A 44 -4.20 0.40 10.07
N TRP A 45 -3.20 -0.10 9.36
CA TRP A 45 -1.81 0.33 9.59
C TRP A 45 -1.59 1.80 9.24
N LEU A 46 -2.28 2.30 8.22
CA LEU A 46 -2.25 3.71 7.83
C LEU A 46 -2.96 4.62 8.85
N GLU A 47 -3.80 4.08 9.73
CA GLU A 47 -4.55 4.86 10.71
C GLU A 47 -3.61 5.56 11.71
N GLY A 48 -3.59 6.90 11.65
CA GLY A 48 -2.72 7.72 12.50
C GLY A 48 -1.24 7.73 12.10
N LEU A 49 -0.88 7.13 10.96
CA LEU A 49 0.45 7.27 10.37
C LEU A 49 0.54 8.57 9.58
N SER A 50 1.45 9.46 9.97
CA SER A 50 1.74 10.71 9.26
C SER A 50 3.09 10.67 8.55
N ILE A 51 3.23 11.43 7.46
CA ILE A 51 4.46 11.50 6.67
C ILE A 51 4.89 12.96 6.58
N GLY A 52 6.16 13.26 6.86
CA GLY A 52 6.72 14.60 6.75
C GLY A 52 8.23 14.59 6.55
N ASN A 53 8.84 15.76 6.68
CA ASN A 53 10.29 15.93 6.50
C ASN A 53 10.95 16.37 7.82
N GLY A 54 11.98 15.64 8.22
CA GLY A 54 12.70 15.80 9.48
C GLY A 54 12.20 14.86 10.57
N LEU A 55 12.96 14.77 11.66
CA LEU A 55 12.57 14.03 12.86
C LEU A 55 12.39 15.01 14.01
N GLY A 56 11.28 14.87 14.73
CA GLY A 56 11.08 15.53 16.01
C GLY A 56 11.97 14.93 17.11
N ARG A 57 11.76 15.36 18.36
CA ARG A 57 12.56 14.90 19.50
C ARG A 57 12.39 13.41 19.79
N ASP A 58 11.17 12.90 19.67
CA ASP A 58 10.82 11.52 20.04
C ASP A 58 9.89 10.89 18.98
N PRO A 59 10.40 10.55 17.77
CA PRO A 59 9.58 9.95 16.72
C PRO A 59 9.24 8.48 17.02
N GLU A 60 7.97 8.11 16.85
CA GLU A 60 7.47 6.74 17.05
C GLU A 60 7.26 5.98 15.73
N LEU A 61 7.72 4.72 15.70
CA LEU A 61 7.53 3.81 14.56
C LEU A 61 6.03 3.54 14.36
N ASN A 62 5.58 3.53 13.11
CA ASN A 62 4.16 3.41 12.71
C ASN A 62 3.25 4.56 13.15
N LYS A 63 3.81 5.68 13.63
CA LYS A 63 3.07 6.95 13.83
C LYS A 63 3.59 8.07 12.94
N TYR A 64 4.88 8.07 12.64
CA TYR A 64 5.51 9.06 11.78
C TYR A 64 6.53 8.43 10.84
N ALA A 65 6.52 8.85 9.57
CA ALA A 65 7.54 8.51 8.58
C ALA A 65 8.25 9.78 8.07
N ASN A 66 9.58 9.77 8.13
CA ASN A 66 10.41 10.84 7.56
C ASN A 66 10.59 10.61 6.05
N GLY A 67 9.66 11.14 5.27
CA GLY A 67 9.56 10.96 3.84
C GLY A 67 9.05 9.58 3.41
N VAL A 68 8.80 9.45 2.10
CA VAL A 68 8.18 8.24 1.51
C VAL A 68 9.11 7.02 1.56
N GLY A 69 10.43 7.21 1.50
CA GLY A 69 11.39 6.12 1.67
C GLY A 69 11.31 5.48 3.06
N CYS A 70 11.16 6.29 4.11
CA CYS A 70 10.96 5.79 5.47
C CYS A 70 9.62 5.07 5.59
N PHE A 71 8.54 5.61 4.99
CA PHE A 71 7.24 4.94 4.92
C PHE A 71 7.36 3.53 4.32
N ALA A 72 8.08 3.37 3.19
CA ALA A 72 8.27 2.08 2.55
C ALA A 72 9.06 1.10 3.43
N ALA A 73 10.10 1.58 4.12
CA ALA A 73 10.84 0.75 5.07
C ALA A 73 9.98 0.30 6.26
N GLN A 74 9.13 1.18 6.79
CA GLN A 74 8.19 0.85 7.87
C GLN A 74 7.15 -0.18 7.41
N PHE A 75 6.62 -0.04 6.20
CA PHE A 75 5.72 -1.03 5.61
C PHE A 75 6.34 -2.43 5.62
N ILE A 76 7.56 -2.56 5.09
CA ILE A 76 8.27 -3.85 5.08
C ILE A 76 8.45 -4.37 6.50
N LYS A 77 8.91 -3.53 7.43
CA LYS A 77 9.15 -3.93 8.83
C LYS A 77 7.87 -4.34 9.58
N HIS A 78 6.74 -3.71 9.27
CA HIS A 78 5.46 -3.97 9.92
C HIS A 78 4.87 -5.29 9.43
N PHE A 79 4.80 -5.50 8.11
CA PHE A 79 4.14 -6.67 7.54
C PHE A 79 5.06 -7.90 7.44
N LYS A 80 6.39 -7.73 7.36
CA LYS A 80 7.34 -8.85 7.38
C LYS A 80 7.65 -9.27 8.81
N ASP A 81 6.83 -10.17 9.34
CA ASP A 81 6.93 -10.67 10.73
C ASP A 81 7.50 -12.10 10.84
N ARG A 82 7.57 -12.84 9.72
CA ARG A 82 7.98 -14.26 9.69
C ARG A 82 8.67 -14.66 8.37
N PRO A 83 9.36 -15.81 8.32
CA PRO A 83 9.75 -16.44 7.05
C PRO A 83 8.52 -16.73 6.17
N GLY A 84 8.64 -16.50 4.86
CA GLY A 84 7.50 -16.56 3.93
C GLY A 84 6.52 -15.39 4.08
N GLY A 85 5.34 -15.49 3.46
CA GLY A 85 4.29 -14.46 3.53
C GLY A 85 4.56 -13.23 2.66
N LEU A 86 5.61 -12.46 2.95
CA LEU A 86 6.02 -11.31 2.12
C LEU A 86 7.43 -11.45 1.58
N TYR A 87 7.60 -11.02 0.33
CA TYR A 87 8.84 -11.09 -0.43
C TYR A 87 9.07 -9.76 -1.16
N LEU A 88 10.30 -9.26 -1.15
CA LEU A 88 10.67 -8.23 -2.11
C LEU A 88 10.67 -8.86 -3.50
N SER A 89 10.09 -8.15 -4.46
CA SER A 89 9.96 -8.56 -5.84
C SER A 89 10.64 -7.50 -6.72
N PRO A 90 11.17 -7.87 -7.90
CA PRO A 90 11.69 -6.91 -8.86
C PRO A 90 10.69 -5.79 -9.18
N ILE A 91 11.22 -4.63 -9.54
CA ILE A 91 10.42 -3.47 -9.95
C ILE A 91 10.18 -3.58 -11.46
N ASP A 92 9.19 -4.38 -11.82
CA ASP A 92 8.78 -4.65 -13.20
C ASP A 92 7.26 -4.85 -13.31
N ASP A 93 6.80 -5.14 -14.52
CA ASP A 93 5.42 -5.38 -14.89
C ASP A 93 4.98 -6.84 -14.74
N ASP A 94 5.85 -7.71 -14.21
CA ASP A 94 5.50 -9.09 -13.89
C ASP A 94 4.80 -9.15 -12.52
N TYR A 95 3.49 -9.44 -12.54
CA TYR A 95 2.72 -9.64 -11.32
C TYR A 95 2.92 -11.04 -10.71
N GLY A 96 3.60 -11.94 -11.41
CA GLY A 96 3.77 -13.34 -11.03
C GLY A 96 2.43 -14.01 -10.79
N TRP A 97 2.24 -14.52 -9.56
CA TRP A 97 1.04 -15.22 -9.12
C TRP A 97 0.10 -14.35 -8.28
N ALA A 98 0.21 -13.02 -8.39
CA ALA A 98 -0.63 -12.11 -7.63
C ALA A 98 -2.01 -11.94 -8.29
N ASP A 99 -3.07 -12.27 -7.56
CA ASP A 99 -4.45 -12.01 -7.98
C ASP A 99 -4.80 -10.51 -7.94
N TYR A 100 -4.14 -9.75 -7.05
CA TYR A 100 -4.38 -8.33 -6.87
C TYR A 100 -3.08 -7.53 -6.83
N VAL A 101 -3.09 -6.35 -7.46
CA VAL A 101 -2.04 -5.34 -7.37
C VAL A 101 -2.55 -4.16 -6.58
N TYR A 102 -2.02 -4.02 -5.36
CA TYR A 102 -2.21 -2.83 -4.52
C TYR A 102 -1.17 -1.79 -4.91
N THR A 103 -1.59 -0.54 -5.04
CA THR A 103 -0.66 0.58 -5.12
C THR A 103 -0.96 1.56 -4.00
N LEU A 104 0.01 1.81 -3.13
CA LEU A 104 -0.06 2.84 -2.09
C LEU A 104 0.58 4.13 -2.62
N PHE A 105 -0.09 5.27 -2.38
CA PHE A 105 0.32 6.60 -2.82
C PHE A 105 0.61 7.54 -1.65
N PRO A 106 1.66 7.28 -0.85
CA PRO A 106 2.07 8.18 0.23
C PRO A 106 2.54 9.54 -0.32
N LYS A 107 2.26 10.60 0.45
CA LYS A 107 2.72 11.97 0.19
C LYS A 107 2.90 12.71 1.51
N GLU A 108 3.94 13.53 1.62
CA GLU A 108 4.15 14.35 2.81
C GLU A 108 2.99 15.31 3.06
N GLY A 109 2.58 15.43 4.33
CA GLY A 109 1.49 16.30 4.77
C GLY A 109 0.08 15.87 4.32
N GLU A 110 -0.06 14.71 3.69
CA GLU A 110 -1.28 14.27 3.01
C GLU A 110 -1.60 12.81 3.37
N GLU A 111 -2.88 12.48 3.48
CA GLU A 111 -3.30 11.10 3.71
C GLU A 111 -2.97 10.22 2.51
N THR A 112 -2.43 9.02 2.75
CA THR A 112 -2.09 8.02 1.72
C THR A 112 -3.35 7.51 1.00
N TYR A 113 -3.34 7.52 -0.33
CA TYR A 113 -4.35 6.85 -1.14
C TYR A 113 -3.91 5.43 -1.48
N MET A 114 -4.86 4.60 -1.89
CA MET A 114 -4.64 3.25 -2.41
C MET A 114 -5.48 3.01 -3.66
N SER A 115 -4.93 2.26 -4.62
CA SER A 115 -5.70 1.59 -5.66
C SER A 115 -5.52 0.07 -5.59
N ILE A 116 -6.52 -0.66 -6.06
CA ILE A 116 -6.52 -2.12 -6.14
C ILE A 116 -6.91 -2.51 -7.55
N TYR A 117 -6.00 -3.16 -8.26
CA TYR A 117 -6.21 -3.75 -9.57
C TYR A 117 -6.37 -5.26 -9.43
N ASP A 118 -7.42 -5.81 -10.02
CA ASP A 118 -7.67 -7.24 -10.14
C ASP A 118 -6.99 -7.76 -11.41
N THR A 119 -6.05 -8.69 -11.27
CA THR A 119 -5.27 -9.19 -12.42
C THR A 119 -6.04 -10.17 -13.28
N TYR A 120 -7.08 -10.80 -12.73
CA TYR A 120 -7.93 -11.74 -13.43
C TYR A 120 -8.99 -11.00 -14.26
N ASP A 121 -9.75 -10.12 -13.62
CA ASP A 121 -10.82 -9.34 -14.27
C ASP A 121 -10.26 -8.16 -15.07
N LYS A 122 -8.98 -7.82 -14.86
CA LYS A 122 -8.27 -6.71 -15.51
C LYS A 122 -8.96 -5.37 -15.30
N ASP A 123 -9.42 -5.14 -14.08
CA ASP A 123 -10.14 -3.94 -13.69
C ASP A 123 -9.62 -3.35 -12.38
N VAL A 124 -9.78 -2.04 -12.24
CA VAL A 124 -9.49 -1.33 -11.00
C VAL A 124 -10.73 -1.31 -10.15
N ILE A 125 -10.77 -2.24 -9.20
CA ILE A 125 -11.92 -2.46 -8.32
C ILE A 125 -11.99 -1.45 -7.17
N PHE A 126 -10.95 -0.66 -6.94
CA PHE A 126 -10.94 0.39 -5.90
C PHE A 126 -9.90 1.49 -6.16
N VAL A 127 -10.29 2.73 -5.86
CA VAL A 127 -9.40 3.87 -5.65
C VAL A 127 -9.95 4.70 -4.48
N GLY A 128 -9.14 4.98 -3.48
CA GLY A 128 -9.60 5.78 -2.35
C GLY A 128 -8.63 5.84 -1.17
N LYS A 129 -9.12 6.43 -0.08
CA LYS A 129 -8.42 6.58 1.20
C LYS A 129 -8.74 5.40 2.14
N PRO A 130 -7.98 5.24 3.25
CA PRO A 130 -8.16 4.12 4.20
C PRO A 130 -9.57 3.97 4.75
N ASP A 131 -10.25 5.09 5.07
CA ASP A 131 -11.63 5.09 5.54
C ASP A 131 -12.61 4.46 4.52
N ALA A 132 -12.46 4.79 3.24
CA ALA A 132 -13.25 4.23 2.16
C ALA A 132 -12.95 2.74 1.94
N VAL A 133 -11.70 2.30 2.16
CA VAL A 133 -11.33 0.88 2.14
C VAL A 133 -12.07 0.13 3.24
N LEU A 134 -11.99 0.62 4.49
CA LEU A 134 -12.64 -0.02 5.63
C LEU A 134 -14.15 -0.12 5.41
N LYS A 135 -14.79 0.96 4.98
CA LYS A 135 -16.23 0.95 4.67
C LYS A 135 -16.61 -0.09 3.62
N LYS A 136 -15.76 -0.31 2.61
CA LYS A 136 -16.05 -1.25 1.51
C LYS A 136 -15.74 -2.70 1.86
N TYR A 137 -14.66 -2.97 2.59
CA TYR A 137 -14.09 -4.31 2.72
C TYR A 137 -14.07 -4.85 4.15
N ASN A 138 -14.21 -4.03 5.19
CA ASN A 138 -14.22 -4.47 6.58
C ASN A 138 -15.61 -5.01 7.00
N LYS A 139 -15.83 -6.31 6.81
CA LYS A 139 -17.12 -6.98 7.11
C LYS A 139 -17.51 -6.98 8.61
N LYS A 140 -16.60 -6.67 9.54
CA LYS A 140 -16.88 -6.66 10.98
C LYS A 140 -17.67 -5.42 11.46
N GLU A 141 -17.78 -4.38 10.65
CA GLU A 141 -18.61 -3.19 10.93
C GLU A 141 -20.02 -3.26 10.30
N LEU A 142 -20.34 -4.35 9.60
CA LEU A 142 -21.64 -4.57 8.96
C LEU A 142 -22.57 -5.49 9.79
N VAL A 143 -22.25 -5.73 11.07
CA VAL A 143 -23.06 -6.51 12.03
C VAL A 143 -23.41 -5.65 13.23
#